data_AF-A0A8T3WKX4-F1
#
_entry.id   AF-A0A8T3WKX4-F1
#
_cell.length_a   1.000
_cell.length_b   1.000
_cell.length_c   1.000
_cell.angle_alpha   90.00
_cell.angle_beta   90.00
_cell.angle_gamma   90.00
#
_symmetry.space_group_name_H-M   'P 1'
#
loop_
_entity.id
_entity.type
_entity.pdbx_description
1 polymer ?
#
loop_
_entity_poly.entity_id
_entity_poly.type
_entity_poly.pdbx_seq_one_letter_code
_entity_poly.pdbx_strand_id
1 'polypeptide(L)'
;MKLEEVEMKLTESAFRVDRAVCPHCNLKMHKTIENKSLFEGALTFHIIKLKCEKCSREYMDLEQAQVYDLFLAVRKLKEKPIYDVAEKISQQIILNNRRSRHQSFGRE
;
A
#
# COMPACT_ATOMS: atom_id res chain seq x y z
N MET A 1 -13.90 28.84 -7.35
CA MET A 1 -12.94 28.36 -6.33
C MET A 1 -11.57 28.37 -6.97
N LYS A 2 -10.60 29.10 -6.39
CA LYS A 2 -9.19 29.04 -6.82
C LYS A 2 -8.55 27.86 -6.07
N LEU A 3 -8.01 26.90 -6.81
CA LEU A 3 -7.18 25.82 -6.26
C LEU A 3 -5.80 26.42 -6.03
N GLU A 4 -5.37 26.52 -4.78
CA GLU A 4 -4.01 26.93 -4.45
C GLU A 4 -3.05 25.77 -4.74
N GLU A 5 -2.04 26.01 -5.58
CA GLU A 5 -0.96 25.07 -5.83
C GLU A 5 -0.11 24.92 -4.57
N VAL A 6 -0.21 23.75 -3.95
CA VAL A 6 0.62 23.41 -2.79
C VAL A 6 1.98 22.95 -3.30
N GLU A 7 2.98 23.84 -3.21
CA GLU A 7 4.37 23.55 -3.53
C GLU A 7 4.98 22.65 -2.43
N MET A 8 4.96 21.33 -2.63
CA MET A 8 5.62 20.39 -1.72
C MET A 8 7.13 20.40 -1.94
N LYS A 9 7.87 21.08 -1.06
CA LYS A 9 9.33 21.00 -1.00
C LYS A 9 9.76 19.82 -0.14
N LEU A 10 10.12 18.71 -0.79
CA LEU A 10 10.74 17.56 -0.15
C LEU A 10 12.20 17.93 0.22
N THR A 11 12.45 18.16 1.51
CA THR A 11 13.81 18.41 2.01
C THR A 11 14.59 17.11 2.12
N GLU A 12 15.86 17.08 1.70
CA GLU A 12 16.75 15.88 1.78
C GLU A 12 16.85 15.26 3.17
N SER A 13 16.62 16.05 4.23
CA SER A 13 16.56 15.60 5.62
C SER A 13 15.42 14.61 5.91
N ALA A 14 14.38 14.56 5.06
CA ALA A 14 13.31 13.57 5.17
C ALA A 14 13.79 12.14 4.87
N PHE A 15 14.90 12.01 4.15
CA PHE A 15 15.44 10.71 3.71
C PHE A 15 16.63 10.25 4.55
N ARG A 16 17.18 11.11 5.43
CA ARG A 16 18.31 10.78 6.30
C ARG A 16 17.78 10.30 7.66
N VAL A 17 17.27 9.07 7.69
CA VAL A 17 16.97 8.32 8.93
C VAL A 17 18.22 7.53 9.36
N ASP A 18 19.39 8.11 9.18
CA ASP A 18 20.70 7.50 9.44
C ASP A 18 21.08 7.51 10.93
N ARG A 19 20.35 8.24 11.78
CA ARG A 19 20.69 8.39 13.22
C ARG A 19 19.60 8.00 14.20
N ALA A 20 18.43 7.53 13.74
CA ALA A 20 17.28 7.27 14.60
C ALA A 20 17.04 8.42 15.59
N VAL A 21 17.12 9.68 15.14
CA VAL A 21 16.87 10.86 15.99
C VAL A 21 15.55 11.48 15.57
N CYS A 22 14.72 11.85 16.54
CA CYS A 22 13.42 12.45 16.29
C CYS A 22 13.58 13.88 15.76
N PRO A 23 13.00 14.22 14.59
CA PRO A 23 13.11 15.57 14.04
C PRO A 23 12.39 16.64 14.88
N HIS A 24 11.46 16.25 15.75
CA HIS A 24 10.74 17.19 16.62
C HIS A 24 11.40 17.41 17.97
N CYS A 25 11.95 16.34 18.56
CA CYS A 25 12.46 16.37 19.93
C CYS A 25 13.99 16.33 19.99
N ASN A 26 14.66 16.07 18.87
CA ASN A 26 16.09 15.84 18.75
C ASN A 26 16.63 14.76 19.72
N LEU A 27 15.78 13.79 20.06
CA LEU A 27 16.11 12.67 20.94
C LEU A 27 16.23 11.39 20.13
N LYS A 28 17.08 10.47 20.61
CA LYS A 28 17.19 9.13 20.04
C LYS A 28 15.83 8.41 20.12
N MET A 29 15.47 7.77 19.03
CA MET A 29 14.27 6.97 18.85
C MET A 29 14.67 5.50 18.97
N HIS A 30 13.76 4.67 19.46
CA HIS A 30 13.96 3.24 19.52
C HIS A 30 13.21 2.55 18.38
N LYS A 31 13.74 1.40 17.95
CA LYS A 31 13.14 0.57 16.92
C LYS A 31 12.02 -0.26 17.54
N THR A 32 10.84 -0.23 16.94
CA THR A 32 9.72 -1.11 17.26
C THR A 32 9.40 -1.96 16.04
N ILE A 33 8.91 -3.18 16.28
CA ILE A 33 8.49 -4.11 15.24
C ILE A 33 7.01 -4.37 15.44
N GLU A 34 6.23 -4.15 14.40
CA GLU A 34 4.79 -4.40 14.36
C GLU A 34 4.50 -5.50 13.35
N ASN A 35 3.90 -6.59 13.82
CA ASN A 35 3.50 -7.70 12.97
C ASN A 35 2.03 -7.52 12.57
N LYS A 36 1.78 -7.44 11.26
CA LYS A 36 0.43 -7.35 10.70
C LYS A 36 0.11 -8.59 9.88
N SER A 37 -0.88 -9.36 10.32
CA SER A 37 -1.29 -10.57 9.63
C SER A 37 -2.59 -10.38 8.86
N LEU A 38 -2.65 -10.94 7.65
CA LEU A 38 -3.82 -11.05 6.78
C LEU A 38 -4.15 -12.53 6.55
N PHE A 39 -5.38 -12.81 6.11
CA PHE A 39 -5.86 -14.16 5.77
C PHE A 39 -5.60 -15.19 6.90
N GLU A 40 -6.02 -14.85 8.13
CA GLU A 40 -5.86 -15.74 9.30
C GLU A 40 -4.40 -16.13 9.59
N GLY A 41 -3.45 -15.27 9.24
CA GLY A 41 -2.03 -15.52 9.49
C GLY A 41 -1.26 -16.07 8.29
N ALA A 42 -1.94 -16.42 7.19
CA ALA A 42 -1.26 -16.95 5.99
C ALA A 42 -0.29 -15.95 5.36
N LEU A 43 -0.49 -14.64 5.59
CA LEU A 43 0.44 -13.60 5.17
C LEU A 43 0.70 -12.67 6.35
N THR A 44 1.98 -12.54 6.74
CA THR A 44 2.40 -11.65 7.83
C THR A 44 3.42 -10.64 7.32
N PHE A 45 3.16 -9.37 7.58
CA PHE A 45 4.05 -8.25 7.30
C PHE A 45 4.78 -7.86 8.57
N HIS A 46 6.10 -7.82 8.51
CA HIS A 46 6.97 -7.33 9.57
C HIS A 46 7.31 -5.87 9.29
N ILE A 47 6.63 -4.96 9.97
CA ILE A 47 6.80 -3.53 9.77
C ILE A 47 7.69 -2.98 10.88
N ILE A 48 8.84 -2.45 10.48
CA ILE A 48 9.76 -1.78 11.39
C ILE A 48 9.38 -0.31 11.47
N LYS A 49 9.27 0.21 12.69
CA LYS A 49 9.06 1.62 12.96
C LYS A 49 10.13 2.15 13.91
N LEU A 50 10.32 3.45 13.90
CA LEU A 50 11.10 4.16 14.89
C LEU A 50 10.16 5.04 15.71
N LYS A 51 10.19 4.89 17.03
CA LYS A 51 9.31 5.61 17.96
C LYS A 51 10.10 6.54 18.86
N CYS A 52 9.65 7.79 18.96
CA CYS A 52 10.17 8.74 19.93
C CYS A 52 9.44 8.59 21.26
N GLU A 53 10.17 8.37 22.36
CA GLU A 53 9.57 8.24 23.70
C GLU A 53 8.97 9.54 24.23
N LYS A 54 9.52 10.69 23.82
CA LYS A 54 9.08 11.99 24.32
C LYS A 54 7.78 12.48 23.67
N CYS A 55 7.66 12.39 22.35
CA CYS A 55 6.49 12.89 21.62
C CYS A 55 5.58 11.79 21.08
N SER A 56 5.92 10.52 21.32
CA SER A 56 5.18 9.33 20.85
C SER A 56 4.98 9.24 19.34
N ARG A 57 5.65 10.08 18.55
CA ARG A 57 5.59 10.03 17.09
C ARG A 57 6.34 8.82 16.56
N GLU A 58 5.78 8.22 15.52
CA GLU A 58 6.31 7.05 14.82
C GLU A 58 6.77 7.45 13.42
N TYR A 59 7.88 6.88 12.98
CA TYR A 59 8.48 7.11 11.67
C TYR A 59 8.82 5.78 11.05
N MET A 60 8.79 5.74 9.73
CA MET A 60 9.23 4.62 8.92
C MET A 60 10.23 5.16 7.90
N ASP A 61 11.25 4.36 7.58
CA ASP A 61 12.06 4.65 6.40
C ASP A 61 11.24 4.33 5.12
N LEU A 62 11.81 4.66 3.97
CA LEU A 62 11.14 4.49 2.67
C LEU A 62 10.80 3.02 2.38
N GLU A 63 11.69 2.09 2.73
CA GLU A 63 11.49 0.66 2.50
C GLU A 63 10.31 0.14 3.34
N GLN A 64 10.29 0.49 4.63
CA GLN A 64 9.20 0.10 5.53
C GLN A 64 7.87 0.78 5.16
N ALA A 65 7.90 2.02 4.67
CA ALA A 65 6.72 2.68 4.13
C ALA A 65 6.15 1.94 2.91
N GLN A 66 7.00 1.50 1.98
CA GLN A 66 6.58 0.71 0.82
C GLN A 66 5.97 -0.65 1.23
N VAL A 67 6.56 -1.33 2.22
CA VAL A 67 6.02 -2.57 2.79
C VAL A 67 4.65 -2.32 3.42
N TYR A 68 4.48 -1.20 4.14
CA TYR A 68 3.22 -0.81 4.74
C TYR A 68 2.14 -0.49 3.69
N ASP A 69 2.50 0.22 2.62
CA ASP A 69 1.59 0.53 1.52
C ASP A 69 1.11 -0.75 0.82
N LEU A 70 2.00 -1.73 0.61
CA LEU A 70 1.63 -3.04 0.10
C LEU A 70 0.66 -3.76 1.04
N PHE A 71 0.93 -3.75 2.35
CA PHE A 71 0.02 -4.31 3.36
C PHE A 71 -1.39 -3.68 3.25
N LEU A 72 -1.49 -2.35 3.12
CA LEU A 72 -2.77 -1.66 2.96
C LEU A 72 -3.47 -2.04 1.66
N ALA A 73 -2.74 -2.15 0.55
CA ALA A 73 -3.29 -2.57 -0.74
C ALA A 73 -3.89 -3.98 -0.66
N VAL A 74 -3.16 -4.93 -0.07
CA VAL A 74 -3.62 -6.32 0.10
C VAL A 74 -4.79 -6.39 1.09
N ARG A 75 -4.76 -5.61 2.18
CA ARG A 75 -5.88 -5.52 3.11
C ARG A 75 -7.15 -5.04 2.41
N LYS A 76 -7.04 -4.02 1.56
CA LYS A 76 -8.14 -3.50 0.75
C LYS A 76 -8.67 -4.54 -0.25
N LEU A 77 -7.80 -5.40 -0.80
CA LEU A 77 -8.24 -6.52 -1.64
C LEU A 77 -8.99 -7.58 -0.83
N LYS A 78 -8.55 -7.88 0.40
CA LYS A 78 -9.28 -8.78 1.32
C LYS A 78 -10.66 -8.24 1.67
N GLU A 79 -10.79 -6.93 1.85
CA GLU A 79 -12.06 -6.25 2.17
C GLU A 79 -13.00 -6.16 0.97
N LYS A 80 -12.50 -6.31 -0.26
CA LYS A 80 -13.36 -6.41 -1.44
C LYS A 80 -14.06 -7.78 -1.47
N PRO A 81 -15.35 -7.84 -1.81
CA PRO A 81 -15.99 -9.11 -2.08
C PRO A 81 -15.21 -9.79 -3.20
N ILE A 82 -14.58 -10.94 -2.91
CA ILE A 82 -13.98 -11.80 -3.95
C ILE A 82 -14.99 -12.09 -5.06
N TYR A 83 -16.29 -12.08 -4.73
CA TYR A 83 -17.40 -12.15 -5.66
C TYR A 83 -17.42 -11.03 -6.72
N ASP A 84 -17.09 -9.78 -6.38
CA ASP A 84 -17.09 -8.66 -7.35
C ASP A 84 -15.95 -8.79 -8.37
N VAL A 85 -14.82 -9.35 -7.94
CA VAL A 85 -13.66 -9.60 -8.82
C VAL A 85 -13.93 -10.82 -9.71
N ALA A 86 -14.48 -11.89 -9.12
CA ALA A 86 -14.85 -13.09 -9.86
C ALA A 86 -15.96 -12.83 -10.90
N GLU A 87 -16.94 -11.99 -10.58
CA GLU A 87 -18.02 -11.60 -11.49
C GLU A 87 -17.49 -10.78 -12.68
N LYS A 88 -16.59 -9.83 -12.44
CA LYS A 88 -15.98 -9.06 -13.54
C LYS A 88 -15.16 -9.94 -14.48
N ILE A 89 -14.41 -10.90 -13.93
CA ILE A 89 -13.62 -11.83 -14.72
C ILE A 89 -14.53 -12.76 -15.54
N SER A 90 -15.60 -13.29 -14.95
CA SER A 90 -16.54 -14.18 -15.65
C SER A 90 -17.27 -13.45 -16.79
N GLN A 91 -17.70 -12.21 -16.58
CA GLN A 91 -18.31 -11.38 -17.63
C GLN A 91 -17.33 -11.10 -18.78
N GLN A 92 -16.06 -10.81 -18.48
CA GLN A 92 -15.03 -10.58 -19.49
C GLN A 92 -14.80 -11.82 -20.37
N ILE A 93 -14.75 -13.02 -19.77
CA ILE A 93 -14.59 -14.30 -20.48
C ILE A 93 -15.80 -14.56 -21.39
N ILE A 94 -17.03 -14.32 -20.91
CA ILE A 94 -18.25 -14.48 -21.71
C ILE A 94 -18.26 -13.53 -22.91
N LEU A 95 -17.89 -12.26 -22.72
CA LEU A 95 -17.82 -11.27 -23.79
C LEU A 95 -16.77 -11.61 -24.85
N ASN A 96 -15.59 -12.07 -24.42
CA ASN A 96 -14.54 -12.50 -25.34
C ASN A 96 -14.96 -13.73 -26.16
N ASN A 97 -15.60 -14.72 -25.55
CA ASN A 97 -16.12 -15.89 -26.25
C ASN A 97 -17.22 -15.55 -27.27
N ARG A 98 -18.06 -14.54 -27.00
CA ARG A 98 -19.06 -14.05 -27.96
C ARG A 98 -18.43 -13.34 -29.16
N ARG A 99 -17.38 -12.56 -28.94
CA ARG A 99 -16.61 -11.90 -30.03
C ARG A 99 -15.91 -12.91 -30.94
N SER A 100 -15.31 -13.95 -30.36
CA SER A 100 -14.65 -15.02 -31.14
C SER A 100 -15.62 -15.83 -32.01
N ARG A 101 -16.87 -16.02 -31.56
CA ARG A 101 -17.91 -16.70 -32.35
C ARG A 101 -18.45 -15.84 -33.50
N HIS A 102 -18.56 -14.52 -33.33
CA HIS A 102 -19.00 -13.65 -34.44
C HIS A 102 -17.94 -13.48 -35.54
N GLN A 103 -16.65 -13.66 -35.24
CA GLN A 103 -15.60 -13.62 -36.26
C GLN A 103 -15.46 -14.93 -37.06
N SER A 104 -16.01 -16.05 -36.56
CA SER A 104 -15.93 -17.37 -37.21
C SER A 104 -17.14 -17.70 -38.10
N PHE A 105 -18.18 -16.86 -38.13
CA PHE A 105 -19.39 -17.05 -38.97
C PHE A 105 -19.48 -16.06 -40.15
N GLY A 106 -18.40 -15.34 -40.48
CA GLY A 106 -18.35 -14.34 -41.55
C GLY A 106 -17.54 -14.73 -42.79
N ARG A 107 -17.18 -16.01 -42.95
CA ARG A 107 -16.55 -16.55 -44.16
C ARG A 107 -17.12 -17.93 -44.45
N GLU A 108 -18.21 -17.94 -45.21
CA GLU A 108 -18.55 -18.84 -46.32
C GLU A 108 -20.02 -18.63 -46.72
#